data_AF-A0A9D2BB20-F1
#
_entry.id   AF-A0A9D2BB20-F1
#
_cell.length_a   1.000
_cell.length_b   1.000
_cell.length_c   1.000
_cell.angle_alpha   90.00
_cell.angle_beta   90.00
_cell.angle_gamma   90.00
#
_symmetry.space_group_name_H-M   'P 1'
#
loop_
_entity.id
_entity.type
_entity.pdbx_description
1 polymer ?
#
loop_
_entity_poly.entity_id
_entity_poly.type
_entity_poly.pdbx_seq_one_letter_code
_entity_poly.pdbx_strand_id
1 'polypeptide(L)' 'MKRTDIIVDYGGEQFVIELKIWRGPKYHAAGEAQIAEYLDYYELNTGYMLTFNFSQKKESV' A
#
# COMPACT_ATOMS: atom_id res chain seq x y z
N MET A 1 -11.53 -3.01 -11.69
CA MET A 1 -10.84 -2.01 -10.86
C MET A 1 -11.34 -2.15 -9.43
N LYS A 2 -10.44 -2.35 -8.47
CA LYS A 2 -10.78 -2.36 -7.04
C LYS A 2 -10.72 -0.94 -6.49
N ARG A 3 -11.30 -0.72 -5.31
CA ARG A 3 -11.29 0.57 -4.62
C ARG A 3 -9.91 0.83 -4.01
N THR A 4 -9.33 1.99 -4.28
CA THR A 4 -8.16 2.52 -3.57
C THR A 4 -8.55 2.93 -2.15
N ASP A 5 -7.75 2.56 -1.15
CA ASP A 5 -8.06 2.84 0.25
C ASP A 5 -8.02 4.35 0.56
N ILE A 6 -6.88 4.99 0.27
CA ILE A 6 -6.64 6.42 0.54
C ILE A 6 -5.94 7.06 -0.67
N ILE A 7 -6.46 8.21 -1.07
CA ILE A 7 -5.83 9.13 -2.02
C ILE A 7 -5.69 10.48 -1.32
N VAL A 8 -4.51 11.09 -1.40
CA VAL A 8 -4.25 12.43 -0.89
C VAL A 8 -3.80 13.30 -2.06
N ASP A 9 -4.51 14.40 -2.29
CA ASP A 9 -4.06 15.47 -3.19
C ASP A 9 -3.55 16.63 -2.34
N TYR A 10 -2.26 16.95 -2.45
CA TYR A 10 -1.64 18.01 -1.67
C TYR A 10 -0.55 18.72 -2.46
N GLY A 11 -0.62 20.05 -2.53
CA GLY A 11 0.40 20.85 -3.20
C GLY A 11 0.58 20.57 -4.70
N GLY A 12 -0.42 19.97 -5.36
CA GLY A 12 -0.33 19.56 -6.77
C GLY A 12 0.27 18.17 -6.99
N GLU A 13 0.58 17.44 -5.92
CA GLU A 13 1.04 16.05 -5.97
C GLU A 13 -0.05 15.12 -5.43
N GLN A 14 -0.19 13.94 -6.06
CA GLN A 14 -1.14 12.91 -5.68
C GLN A 14 -0.40 11.72 -5.06
N PHE A 15 -0.90 11.26 -3.93
CA PHE A 15 -0.34 10.14 -3.17
C PHE A 15 -1.37 9.02 -3.07
N VAL A 16 -0.98 7.81 -3.43
CA VAL A 16 -1.78 6.60 -3.24
C VAL A 16 -1.24 5.82 -2.04
N ILE A 17 -2.13 5.54 -1.08
CA ILE A 17 -1.79 4.82 0.14
C ILE A 17 -2.72 3.61 0.29
N GLU A 18 -2.13 2.42 0.40
CA GLU A 18 -2.84 1.17 0.67
C GLU A 18 -2.63 0.75 2.13
N LEU A 19 -3.69 0.29 2.80
CA LEU A 19 -3.63 -0.18 4.18
C LEU A 19 -3.61 -1.72 4.21
N LYS A 20 -2.65 -2.31 4.92
CA LYS A 20 -2.57 -3.77 5.08
C LYS A 20 -2.47 -4.19 6.54
N ILE A 21 -3.03 -5.34 6.87
CA ILE A 21 -2.71 -6.07 8.10
C ILE A 21 -1.57 -7.04 7.79
N TRP A 22 -0.51 -7.04 8.58
CA TRP A 22 0.58 -7.99 8.42
C TRP A 22 0.09 -9.43 8.63
N ARG A 23 0.35 -10.29 7.62
CA ARG A 23 0.05 -11.73 7.64
C ARG A 23 1.20 -12.57 7.09
N GLY A 24 2.40 -11.99 7.02
CA GLY A 24 3.60 -12.60 6.48
C GLY A 24 3.90 -12.23 5.01
N PRO A 25 5.08 -12.67 4.50
CA PRO A 25 5.65 -12.16 3.24
C PRO A 25 4.77 -12.38 2.00
N LYS A 26 4.06 -13.51 1.93
CA LYS A 26 3.17 -13.81 0.80
C LYS A 26 2.06 -12.77 0.63
N TYR A 27 1.48 -12.30 1.73
CA TYR A 27 0.45 -11.28 1.71
C TYR A 27 1.02 -9.89 1.41
N HIS A 28 2.25 -9.63 1.85
CA HIS A 28 2.97 -8.40 1.52
C HIS A 28 3.23 -8.27 0.02
N ALA A 29 3.80 -9.31 -0.61
CA ALA A 29 4.06 -9.34 -2.05
C ALA A 29 2.76 -9.19 -2.88
N ALA A 30 1.65 -9.79 -2.41
CA ALA A 30 0.35 -9.58 -3.03
C ALA A 30 -0.15 -8.13 -2.90
N GLY A 31 0.16 -7.45 -1.79
CA GLY A 31 -0.11 -6.03 -1.61
C GLY A 31 0.72 -5.13 -2.51
N GLU A 32 1.99 -5.46 -2.73
CA GLU A 32 2.88 -4.75 -3.66
C GLU A 32 2.38 -4.84 -5.11
N ALA A 33 1.92 -6.02 -5.55
CA ALA A 33 1.33 -6.18 -6.88
C ALA A 33 0.08 -5.28 -7.05
N GLN A 34 -0.76 -5.20 -6.01
CA GLN A 34 -1.94 -4.34 -6.04
C GLN A 34 -1.58 -2.85 -6.10
N ILE A 35 -0.56 -2.41 -5.36
CA ILE A 35 -0.17 -0.99 -5.39
C ILE A 35 0.43 -0.62 -6.75
N ALA A 36 1.17 -1.54 -7.39
CA ALA A 36 1.71 -1.35 -8.74
C ALA A 36 0.59 -1.11 -9.77
N GLU A 37 -0.50 -1.89 -9.71
CA GLU A 37 -1.67 -1.68 -10.57
C GLU A 37 -2.27 -0.27 -10.42
N TYR A 38 -2.25 0.29 -9.21
CA TYR A 38 -2.71 1.67 -8.98
C TYR A 38 -1.73 2.71 -9.50
N LEU A 39 -0.42 2.50 -9.32
CA LEU A 39 0.59 3.40 -9.85
C LEU A 39 0.52 3.52 -11.38
N ASP A 40 0.32 2.39 -12.06
CA ASP A 40 0.12 2.37 -13.52
C ASP A 40 -1.17 3.12 -13.92
N TYR A 41 -2.26 2.94 -13.16
CA TYR A 41 -3.55 3.58 -13.46
C TYR A 41 -3.55 5.10 -13.24
N TYR A 42 -2.86 5.58 -12.20
CA TYR A 42 -2.78 7.00 -11.85
C TYR A 42 -1.55 7.71 -12.45
N GLU A 43 -0.74 7.00 -13.25
CA GLU A 43 0.52 7.51 -13.82
C GLU A 43 1.49 8.05 -12.75
N LEU A 44 1.58 7.35 -11.62
CA LEU A 44 2.42 7.72 -10.47
C LEU A 44 3.67 6.85 -10.40
N ASN A 45 4.77 7.43 -9.89
CA ASN A 45 6.03 6.69 -9.72
C ASN A 45 6.20 6.09 -8.31
N THR A 46 5.46 6.60 -7.32
CA THR A 46 5.64 6.23 -5.90
C THR A 46 4.30 5.93 -5.26
N GLY A 47 4.21 4.78 -4.59
CA GLY A 47 3.06 4.37 -3.79
C GLY A 47 3.49 4.00 -2.38
N TYR A 48 2.57 4.13 -1.42
CA TYR A 48 2.86 3.89 -0.01
C TYR A 48 1.99 2.76 0.52
N MET A 49 2.60 1.77 1.18
CA MET A 49 1.87 0.71 1.86
C MET A 49 2.06 0.85 3.36
N LEU A 50 0.99 1.19 4.08
CA LEU A 50 1.00 1.24 5.54
C LEU A 50 0.55 -0.11 6.09
N THR A 51 1.49 -0.86 6.67
CA THR A 51 1.23 -2.19 7.21
C THR A 51 1.14 -2.18 8.74
N PHE A 52 -0.03 -2.58 9.26
CA PHE A 52 -0.26 -2.76 10.69
C PHE A 52 0.10 -4.19 11.11
N ASN A 53 1.10 -4.33 11.96
CA ASN A 53 1.44 -5.61 12.59
C ASN A 53 0.85 -5.68 14.00
N PHE A 54 -0.17 -6.52 14.18
CA PHE A 54 -0.85 -6.76 15.46
C PHE A 54 -0.32 -8.00 16.20
N SER A 55 0.82 -8.56 15.78
CA SER A 55 1.44 -9.69 16.47
C SER A 55 1.92 -9.27 17.87
N GLN A 56 1.62 -10.09 18.89
CA GLN A 56 2.00 -9.79 20.29
C GLN A 56 3.52 -9.68 20.47
N LYS A 57 4.29 -10.40 19.65
CA LYS A 57 5.74 -10.22 19.49
C LYS A 57 5.95 -9.56 18.14
N LYS A 58 6.60 -8.39 18.12
CA LYS A 58 6.97 -7.74 16.87
C LYS A 58 8.07 -8.58 16.22
N GLU A 59 7.74 -9.24 15.10
CA GLU A 59 8.75 -9.69 14.16
C GLU A 59 9.24 -8.46 13.42
N SER A 60 10.50 -8.09 13.66
CA SER A 60 11.25 -7.17 12.81
C SER A 60 11.57 -7.89 11.51
N VAL A 61 11.16 -7.27 10.40
CA VAL A 61 11.55 -7.66 9.03
C VAL A 61 13.04 -7.41 8.85
#